data_AF-W7KLV6-F1
#
_entry.id   AF-W7KLV6-F1
#
_cell.length_a   1.000
_cell.length_b   1.000
_cell.length_c   1.000
_cell.angle_alpha   90.00
_cell.angle_beta   90.00
_cell.angle_gamma   90.00
#
_symmetry.space_group_name_H-M   'P 1'
#
loop_
_entity.id
_entity.type
_entity.pdbx_description
1 polymer ?
#
loop_
_entity_poly.entity_id
_entity_poly.type
_entity_poly.pdbx_seq_one_letter_code
_entity_poly.pdbx_strand_id
1 'polypeptide(L)'
;MDRHSNDRREDGSGNDKYGGPCTGKGTGENDQRFIIGGTWETKEDEVNEDHKDVLLPPRRRHMCTSNLENLNVDSSGLSSSKVNDSFLGDVLLAAKYEGGYIKNNLSDKGDDTAICTAMKYSFADIGDIIRGKDLWDQNRDVKQLQENLKTIFW
;
A
#
# COMPACT_ATOMS: atom_id res chain seq x y z
N MET A 1 16.16 -6.24 7.30
CA MET A 1 14.87 -6.24 8.02
C MET A 1 14.77 -4.91 8.71
N ASP A 2 13.85 -4.07 8.23
CA ASP A 2 13.60 -2.75 8.81
C ASP A 2 12.98 -2.95 10.19
N ARG A 3 13.78 -2.85 11.26
CA ARG A 3 13.38 -3.08 12.67
C ARG A 3 12.48 -1.96 13.24
N HIS A 4 11.72 -1.30 12.38
CA HIS A 4 11.03 -0.05 12.68
C HIS A 4 9.58 -0.05 12.19
N SER A 5 9.06 -1.18 11.70
CA SER A 5 7.65 -1.30 11.36
C SER A 5 6.87 -1.86 12.54
N ASN A 6 5.60 -1.49 12.67
CA ASN A 6 4.69 -2.13 13.60
C ASN A 6 3.95 -3.32 12.94
N ASP A 7 4.51 -3.94 11.89
CA ASP A 7 3.90 -5.10 11.22
C ASP A 7 3.95 -6.36 12.11
N ARG A 8 2.81 -7.02 12.30
CA ARG A 8 2.70 -8.24 13.13
C ARG A 8 3.50 -9.45 12.60
N ARG A 9 3.98 -9.39 11.36
CA ARG A 9 4.68 -10.48 10.67
C ARG A 9 6.21 -10.35 10.73
N GLU A 10 6.77 -9.34 11.42
CA GLU A 10 8.23 -9.17 11.52
C GLU A 10 8.95 -10.43 12.05
N ASP A 11 8.29 -11.18 12.94
CA ASP A 11 8.79 -12.45 13.52
C ASP A 11 8.29 -13.71 12.80
N GLY A 12 7.59 -13.55 11.66
CA GLY A 12 7.02 -14.65 10.89
C GLY A 12 8.08 -15.55 10.25
N SER A 13 7.75 -16.84 10.07
CA SER A 13 8.58 -17.82 9.36
C SER A 13 7.86 -18.39 8.14
N GLY A 14 8.61 -18.86 7.14
CA GLY A 14 8.04 -19.45 5.92
C GLY A 14 7.39 -18.43 4.99
N ASN A 15 6.25 -18.78 4.39
CA ASN A 15 5.54 -17.97 3.39
C ASN A 15 4.88 -16.70 3.97
N ASP A 16 4.75 -16.62 5.30
CA ASP A 16 4.19 -15.46 6.01
C ASP A 16 5.24 -14.41 6.38
N LYS A 17 6.49 -14.62 5.96
CA LYS A 17 7.63 -13.77 6.34
C LYS A 17 7.49 -12.38 5.74
N TYR A 18 7.52 -11.37 6.61
CA TYR A 18 7.55 -9.98 6.19
C TYR A 18 8.86 -9.64 5.47
N GLY A 19 8.74 -9.14 4.23
CA GLY A 19 9.83 -8.65 3.39
C GLY A 19 9.83 -7.13 3.19
N GLY A 20 9.00 -6.38 3.94
CA GLY A 20 8.81 -4.93 3.77
C GLY A 20 7.44 -4.55 3.17
N PRO A 21 7.17 -3.26 2.98
CA PRO A 21 5.88 -2.75 2.48
C PRO A 21 5.42 -3.30 1.12
N CYS A 22 6.34 -3.79 0.29
CA CYS A 22 6.02 -4.39 -1.02
C CYS A 22 5.83 -5.93 -0.97
N THR A 23 5.77 -6.54 0.21
CA THR A 23 5.58 -8.00 0.35
C THR A 23 4.27 -8.44 -0.31
N GLY A 24 4.34 -9.43 -1.22
CA GLY A 24 3.16 -9.95 -1.94
C GLY A 24 2.54 -8.98 -2.96
N LYS A 25 3.20 -7.86 -3.26
CA LYS A 25 2.67 -6.84 -4.15
C LYS A 25 3.23 -6.96 -5.56
N GLY A 26 2.38 -7.34 -6.51
CA GLY A 26 2.72 -7.43 -7.94
C GLY A 26 3.70 -8.55 -8.28
N THR A 27 3.55 -9.69 -7.60
CA THR A 27 4.44 -10.86 -7.73
C THR A 27 3.97 -11.87 -8.78
N GLY A 28 2.78 -11.70 -9.35
CA GLY A 28 2.27 -12.54 -10.44
C GLY A 28 2.77 -12.10 -11.82
N GLU A 29 2.89 -13.04 -12.76
CA GLU A 29 3.32 -12.75 -14.15
C GLU A 29 2.42 -11.72 -14.85
N ASN A 30 1.14 -11.68 -14.51
CA ASN A 30 0.15 -10.71 -15.02
C ASN A 30 -0.20 -9.59 -14.02
N ASP A 31 0.51 -9.51 -12.90
CA ASP A 31 0.18 -8.64 -11.76
C ASP A 31 1.13 -7.43 -11.65
N GLN A 32 1.80 -7.12 -12.77
CA GLN A 32 2.86 -6.12 -12.85
C GLN A 32 2.29 -4.71 -13.09
N ARG A 33 2.86 -3.68 -12.44
CA ARG A 33 2.27 -2.34 -12.36
C ARG A 33 2.46 -1.45 -13.58
N PHE A 34 3.54 -1.64 -14.35
CA PHE A 34 4.00 -0.71 -15.37
C PHE A 34 4.21 -1.37 -16.75
N ILE A 35 3.34 -2.33 -17.08
CA ILE A 35 3.36 -3.03 -18.36
C ILE A 35 2.64 -2.19 -19.42
N ILE A 36 3.35 -1.94 -20.51
CA ILE A 36 2.79 -1.22 -21.66
C ILE A 36 1.69 -2.09 -22.28
N GLY A 37 0.51 -1.51 -22.48
CA GLY A 37 -0.67 -2.26 -22.91
C GLY A 37 -1.40 -2.99 -21.77
N GLY A 38 -0.95 -2.85 -20.52
CA GLY A 38 -1.69 -3.31 -19.36
C GLY A 38 -3.02 -2.57 -19.23
N THR A 39 -4.11 -3.30 -19.12
CA THR A 39 -5.46 -2.76 -19.02
C THR A 39 -5.79 -2.35 -17.60
N TRP A 40 -6.54 -1.26 -17.47
CA TRP A 40 -7.21 -0.95 -16.22
C TRP A 40 -8.51 -1.73 -16.19
N GLU A 41 -8.83 -2.31 -15.05
CA GLU A 41 -9.98 -3.19 -14.88
C GLU A 41 -10.89 -2.60 -13.81
N THR A 42 -12.20 -2.80 -13.99
CA THR A 42 -13.14 -2.69 -12.88
C THR A 42 -12.90 -3.85 -11.91
N LYS A 43 -13.16 -3.62 -10.62
CA LYS A 43 -13.22 -4.67 -9.59
C LYS A 43 -14.51 -4.53 -8.84
N GLU A 44 -15.61 -4.87 -9.52
CA GLU A 44 -16.98 -4.62 -9.04
C GLU A 44 -17.27 -5.21 -7.65
N ASP A 45 -16.62 -6.32 -7.30
CA ASP A 45 -16.74 -6.98 -5.98
C ASP A 45 -15.75 -6.45 -4.92
N GLU A 46 -14.84 -5.56 -5.31
CA GLU A 46 -13.79 -5.00 -4.45
C GLU A 46 -13.94 -3.48 -4.24
N VAL A 47 -15.06 -2.91 -4.70
CA VAL A 47 -15.42 -1.49 -4.54
C VAL A 47 -16.86 -1.37 -4.04
N ASN A 48 -17.21 -0.21 -3.48
CA ASN A 48 -18.59 0.13 -3.14
C ASN A 48 -19.54 -0.03 -4.35
N GLU A 49 -20.81 -0.36 -4.10
CA GLU A 49 -21.82 -0.53 -5.14
C GLU A 49 -21.98 0.69 -6.05
N ASP A 50 -21.78 1.89 -5.50
CA ASP A 50 -21.84 3.16 -6.23
C ASP A 50 -20.62 3.42 -7.13
N HIS A 51 -19.58 2.58 -7.07
CA HIS A 51 -18.30 2.76 -7.75
C HIS A 51 -17.89 1.59 -8.66
N LYS A 52 -18.83 0.71 -9.03
CA LYS A 52 -18.56 -0.50 -9.82
C LYS A 52 -17.92 -0.24 -11.19
N ASP A 53 -18.15 0.94 -11.77
CA ASP A 53 -17.60 1.36 -13.06
C ASP A 53 -16.21 2.03 -12.95
N VAL A 54 -15.68 2.19 -11.73
CA VAL A 54 -14.34 2.76 -11.52
C VAL A 54 -13.26 1.80 -12.02
N LEU A 55 -12.41 2.33 -12.91
CA LEU A 55 -11.22 1.64 -13.39
C LEU A 55 -10.09 1.79 -12.38
N LEU A 56 -9.60 0.67 -11.84
CA LEU A 56 -8.51 0.68 -10.87
C LEU A 56 -7.15 0.56 -11.59
N PRO A 57 -6.24 1.54 -11.40
CA PRO A 57 -4.89 1.43 -11.94
C PRO A 57 -4.14 0.25 -11.34
N PRO A 58 -3.44 -0.58 -12.15
CA PRO A 58 -2.53 -1.61 -11.63
C PRO A 58 -1.51 -1.07 -10.62
N ARG A 59 -1.04 0.18 -10.82
CA ARG A 59 -0.18 0.88 -9.86
C ARG A 59 -0.79 0.94 -8.46
N ARG A 60 -2.07 1.29 -8.33
CA ARG A 60 -2.79 1.39 -7.04
C ARG A 60 -3.07 0.01 -6.46
N ARG A 61 -3.53 -0.94 -7.29
CA ARG A 61 -3.85 -2.31 -6.85
C ARG A 61 -2.68 -3.00 -6.17
N HIS A 62 -1.48 -2.79 -6.70
CA HIS A 62 -0.29 -3.42 -6.15
C HIS A 62 0.53 -2.46 -5.29
N MET A 63 0.04 -1.31 -4.86
CA MET A 63 0.82 -0.33 -4.08
C MET A 63 1.52 -0.94 -2.86
N CYS A 64 2.75 -0.48 -2.55
CA CYS A 64 3.53 -0.96 -1.40
C CYS A 64 2.97 -0.47 -0.05
N THR A 65 1.89 -1.10 0.42
CA THR A 65 1.20 -0.78 1.69
C THR A 65 1.05 -2.00 2.60
N SER A 66 1.77 -3.09 2.31
CA SER A 66 1.59 -4.37 3.04
C SER A 66 1.85 -4.26 4.54
N ASN A 67 2.73 -3.34 4.96
CA ASN A 67 2.97 -3.07 6.38
C ASN A 67 1.74 -2.43 7.06
N LEU A 68 1.06 -1.50 6.36
CA LEU A 68 -0.15 -0.84 6.86
C LEU A 68 -1.34 -1.80 6.93
N GLU A 69 -1.41 -2.75 5.99
CA GLU A 69 -2.42 -3.82 5.97
C GLU A 69 -2.26 -4.80 7.15
N ASN A 70 -1.07 -4.88 7.74
CA ASN A 70 -0.69 -5.87 8.74
C ASN A 70 -0.17 -5.25 10.05
N LEU A 71 -0.54 -4.01 10.34
CA LEU A 71 -0.19 -3.37 11.61
C LEU A 71 -0.68 -4.22 12.79
N ASN A 72 0.22 -4.40 13.76
CA ASN A 72 -0.13 -4.85 15.10
C ASN A 72 -0.61 -3.64 15.90
N VAL A 73 -1.91 -3.37 15.89
CA VAL A 73 -2.51 -2.22 16.59
C VAL A 73 -2.30 -2.28 18.12
N ASP A 74 -2.06 -3.48 18.65
CA ASP A 74 -1.75 -3.70 20.07
C ASP A 74 -0.24 -3.57 20.39
N SER A 75 0.60 -3.22 19.41
CA SER A 75 2.02 -3.00 19.64
C SER A 75 2.24 -1.83 20.58
N SER A 76 3.35 -1.85 21.34
CA SER A 76 3.70 -0.72 22.22
C SER A 76 3.88 0.60 21.47
N GLY A 77 4.20 0.56 20.17
CA GLY A 77 4.25 1.74 19.31
C GLY A 77 2.88 2.34 19.03
N LEU A 78 1.88 1.49 18.77
CA LEU A 78 0.54 1.91 18.33
C LEU A 78 -0.50 1.97 19.46
N SER A 79 -0.22 1.38 20.61
CA SER A 79 -1.11 1.36 21.79
C SER A 79 -0.64 2.28 22.93
N SER A 80 0.30 3.20 22.66
CA SER A 80 0.89 4.10 23.67
C SER A 80 0.78 5.58 23.30
N SER A 81 1.30 6.45 24.17
CA SER A 81 1.36 7.90 23.90
C SER A 81 2.21 8.29 22.68
N LYS A 82 2.92 7.34 22.06
CA LYS A 82 3.76 7.54 20.87
C LYS A 82 3.06 7.15 19.56
N VAL A 83 1.77 6.79 19.64
CA VAL A 83 0.99 6.30 18.50
C VAL A 83 1.15 7.15 17.24
N ASN A 84 1.10 8.47 17.36
CA ASN A 84 1.24 9.37 16.20
C ASN A 84 2.60 9.26 15.50
N ASP A 85 3.69 9.26 16.27
CA ASP A 85 5.05 9.18 15.72
C ASP A 85 5.33 7.78 15.14
N SER A 86 4.89 6.74 15.86
CA SER A 86 5.02 5.35 15.43
C SER A 86 4.24 5.08 14.15
N PHE A 87 2.98 5.53 14.08
CA PHE A 87 2.15 5.40 12.90
C PHE A 87 2.72 6.18 11.70
N LEU A 88 3.17 7.42 11.93
CA LEU A 88 3.84 8.20 10.88
C LEU A 88 5.07 7.48 10.34
N GLY A 89 5.82 6.80 11.20
CA GLY A 89 6.95 5.94 10.81
C GLY A 89 6.55 4.87 9.79
N ASP A 90 5.46 4.14 10.03
CA ASP A 90 4.95 3.12 9.11
C ASP A 90 4.43 3.71 7.78
N VAL A 91 3.79 4.88 7.82
CA VAL A 91 3.35 5.59 6.60
C VAL A 91 4.55 6.03 5.76
N LEU A 92 5.59 6.60 6.39
CA LEU A 92 6.82 7.00 5.71
C LEU A 92 7.57 5.80 5.14
N LEU A 93 7.56 4.66 5.85
CA LEU A 93 8.14 3.41 5.38
C LEU A 93 7.44 2.94 4.10
N ALA A 94 6.10 2.90 4.08
CA ALA A 94 5.32 2.56 2.90
C ALA A 94 5.63 3.49 1.72
N ALA A 95 5.61 4.81 1.96
CA ALA A 95 5.88 5.82 0.93
C ALA A 95 7.31 5.70 0.35
N LYS A 96 8.31 5.44 1.19
CA LYS A 96 9.71 5.22 0.76
C LYS A 96 9.81 4.01 -0.17
N TYR A 97 9.19 2.90 0.20
CA TYR A 97 9.21 1.68 -0.59
C TYR A 97 8.44 1.83 -1.90
N GLU A 98 7.30 2.51 -1.88
CA GLU A 98 6.53 2.83 -3.09
C GLU A 98 7.35 3.69 -4.06
N GLY A 99 7.98 4.75 -3.57
CA GLY A 99 8.85 5.60 -4.39
C GLY A 99 10.05 4.85 -4.96
N GLY A 100 10.69 3.99 -4.16
CA GLY A 100 11.77 3.11 -4.61
C GLY A 100 11.33 2.12 -5.67
N TYR A 101 10.16 1.49 -5.51
CA TYR A 101 9.58 0.58 -6.49
C TYR A 101 9.31 1.29 -7.82
N ILE A 102 8.65 2.46 -7.79
CA ILE A 102 8.37 3.27 -8.99
C ILE A 102 9.67 3.63 -9.71
N LYS A 103 10.64 4.16 -8.97
CA LYS A 103 11.94 4.56 -9.53
C LYS A 103 12.60 3.37 -10.22
N ASN A 104 12.80 2.26 -9.51
CA ASN A 104 13.54 1.11 -10.06
C ASN A 104 12.87 0.49 -11.29
N ASN A 105 11.54 0.47 -11.36
CA ASN A 105 10.81 -0.14 -12.48
C ASN A 105 10.62 0.79 -13.70
N LEU A 106 10.89 2.09 -13.54
CA LEU A 106 10.78 3.08 -14.61
C LEU A 106 12.12 3.71 -15.00
N SER A 107 13.17 3.56 -14.20
CA SER A 107 14.51 4.09 -14.50
C SER A 107 15.09 3.52 -15.80
N ASP A 108 14.89 2.24 -16.08
CA ASP A 108 15.38 1.60 -17.32
C ASP A 108 14.70 2.15 -18.58
N LYS A 109 13.56 2.85 -18.42
CA LYS A 109 12.83 3.49 -19.52
C LYS A 109 13.31 4.93 -19.80
N GLY A 110 14.22 5.47 -18.99
CA GLY A 110 14.81 6.80 -19.19
C GLY A 110 13.83 7.97 -19.11
N ASP A 111 12.68 7.78 -18.47
CA ASP A 111 11.60 8.77 -18.42
C ASP A 111 11.39 9.29 -16.98
N ASP A 112 12.18 10.31 -16.62
CA ASP A 112 12.05 11.02 -15.34
C ASP A 112 10.67 11.67 -15.16
N THR A 113 9.98 11.98 -16.26
CA THR A 113 8.63 12.56 -16.23
C THR A 113 7.61 11.49 -15.82
N ALA A 114 7.72 10.27 -16.35
CA ALA A 114 6.90 9.14 -15.94
C ALA A 114 7.12 8.77 -14.47
N ILE A 115 8.38 8.80 -13.99
CA ILE A 115 8.71 8.57 -12.57
C ILE A 115 8.00 9.61 -11.69
N CYS A 116 8.19 10.91 -11.96
CA CYS A 116 7.57 11.98 -11.19
C CYS A 116 6.03 11.89 -11.21
N THR A 117 5.46 11.55 -12.36
CA THR A 117 4.01 11.41 -12.54
C THR A 117 3.46 10.24 -11.73
N ALA A 118 4.10 9.07 -11.79
CA ALA A 118 3.72 7.90 -11.01
C ALA A 118 3.87 8.17 -9.50
N MET A 119 4.95 8.84 -9.07
CA MET A 119 5.15 9.25 -7.68
C MET A 119 4.04 10.19 -7.20
N LYS A 120 3.66 11.19 -8.02
CA LYS A 120 2.56 12.12 -7.70
C LYS A 120 1.24 11.39 -7.47
N TYR A 121 0.90 10.44 -8.35
CA TYR A 121 -0.33 9.66 -8.19
C TYR A 121 -0.25 8.72 -6.98
N SER A 122 0.89 8.06 -6.74
CA SER A 122 1.03 7.22 -5.54
C SER A 122 0.97 8.03 -4.25
N PHE A 123 1.48 9.26 -4.22
CA PHE A 123 1.31 10.15 -3.08
C PHE A 123 -0.17 10.50 -2.82
N ALA A 124 -0.93 10.81 -3.88
CA ALA A 124 -2.36 11.11 -3.76
C ALA A 124 -3.15 9.91 -3.21
N ASP A 125 -2.91 8.72 -3.76
CA ASP A 125 -3.55 7.48 -3.31
C ASP A 125 -3.22 7.16 -1.84
N ILE A 126 -1.96 7.26 -1.42
CA ILE A 126 -1.59 7.10 0.00
C ILE A 126 -2.37 8.10 0.85
N GLY A 127 -2.47 9.36 0.40
CA GLY A 127 -3.28 10.36 1.08
C GLY A 127 -4.76 9.99 1.18
N ASP A 128 -5.36 9.44 0.12
CA ASP A 128 -6.76 8.98 0.14
C ASP A 128 -6.95 7.74 1.01
N ILE A 129 -6.01 6.78 1.02
CA ILE A 129 -6.01 5.63 1.91
C ILE A 129 -6.04 6.09 3.38
N ILE A 130 -5.10 6.98 3.76
CA ILE A 130 -4.97 7.46 5.15
C ILE A 130 -6.19 8.28 5.59
N ARG A 131 -6.82 9.00 4.66
CA ARG A 131 -8.05 9.79 4.94
C ARG A 131 -9.35 8.97 4.88
N GLY A 132 -9.28 7.68 4.53
CA GLY A 132 -10.46 6.83 4.35
C GLY A 132 -11.33 7.23 3.15
N LYS A 133 -10.71 7.73 2.07
CA LYS A 133 -11.35 8.19 0.83
C LYS A 133 -10.98 7.38 -0.41
N ASP A 134 -10.11 6.39 -0.26
CA ASP A 134 -9.73 5.51 -1.36
C ASP A 134 -10.94 4.69 -1.84
N LEU A 135 -11.11 4.59 -3.16
CA LEU A 135 -12.28 3.95 -3.77
C LEU A 135 -12.17 2.42 -3.82
N TRP A 136 -10.98 1.85 -3.61
CA TRP A 136 -10.77 0.39 -3.60
C TRP A 136 -10.98 -0.17 -2.20
N ASP A 137 -12.22 -0.06 -1.70
CA ASP A 137 -12.55 -0.17 -0.28
C ASP A 137 -13.13 -1.53 0.13
N GLN A 138 -13.53 -2.40 -0.83
CA GLN A 138 -14.10 -3.71 -0.51
C GLN A 138 -13.10 -4.87 -0.61
N ASN A 139 -11.90 -4.65 -1.13
CA ASN A 139 -10.82 -5.63 -1.09
C ASN A 139 -10.46 -6.00 0.36
N ARG A 140 -10.22 -7.29 0.64
CA ARG A 140 -9.94 -7.79 2.00
C ARG A 140 -8.76 -7.07 2.67
N ASP A 141 -7.65 -6.87 1.96
CA ASP A 141 -6.45 -6.26 2.54
C ASP A 141 -6.67 -4.77 2.81
N VAL A 142 -7.38 -4.08 1.90
CA VAL A 142 -7.73 -2.66 2.09
C VAL A 142 -8.73 -2.48 3.23
N LYS A 143 -9.73 -3.36 3.37
CA LYS A 143 -10.63 -3.36 4.53
C LYS A 143 -9.87 -3.49 5.84
N GLN A 144 -8.97 -4.47 5.92
CA GLN A 144 -8.15 -4.67 7.11
C GLN A 144 -7.31 -3.44 7.43
N LEU A 145 -6.70 -2.83 6.42
CA LEU A 145 -5.96 -1.57 6.58
C LEU A 145 -6.89 -0.48 7.15
N GLN A 146 -8.08 -0.27 6.56
CA GLN A 146 -9.02 0.75 7.03
C GLN A 146 -9.53 0.49 8.46
N GLU A 147 -9.73 -0.76 8.85
CA GLU A 147 -10.05 -1.13 10.23
C GLU A 147 -8.90 -0.79 11.19
N ASN A 148 -7.66 -1.10 10.81
CA ASN A 148 -6.48 -0.72 11.61
C ASN A 148 -6.40 0.80 11.78
N LEU A 149 -6.63 1.57 10.70
CA LEU A 149 -6.64 3.03 10.77
C LEU A 149 -7.72 3.55 11.72
N LYS A 150 -8.93 3.01 11.66
CA LYS A 150 -10.00 3.38 12.60
C LYS A 150 -9.56 3.12 14.05
N THR A 151 -9.02 1.95 14.36
CA THR A 151 -8.54 1.61 15.71
C THR A 151 -7.42 2.54 16.21
N ILE A 152 -6.55 3.01 15.32
CA ILE A 152 -5.43 3.89 15.68
C ILE A 152 -5.90 5.33 15.96
N PHE A 153 -6.88 5.81 15.20
CA PHE A 153 -7.31 7.21 15.23
C PHE A 153 -8.57 7.48 16.05
N TRP A 154 -9.37 6.45 16.39
CA TRP A 154 -10.70 6.58 17.02
C TRP A 154 -10.72 5.86 18.37
#